data_AF-A0A924HHV8-F1
#
_entry.id   AF-A0A924HHV8-F1
#
_cell.length_a   1.000
_cell.length_b   1.000
_cell.length_c   1.000
_cell.angle_alpha   90.00
_cell.angle_beta   90.00
_cell.angle_gamma   90.00
#
_symmetry.space_group_name_H-M   'P 1'
#
loop_
_entity.id
_entity.type
_entity.pdbx_description
1 polymer ?
#
loop_
_entity_poly.entity_id
_entity_poly.type
_entity_poly.pdbx_seq_one_letter_code
_entity_poly.pdbx_strand_id
1 'polypeptide(L)'
;VYAHCIHIDDEDRALMRATGAAAAISPTSNLFLGSGFFDYVNADRVGFLYGLASDVGGGTSFSPFHTMLAAYYVGREGQTKPGLSLKPQQLWWQHTTGAARALGLEGVVGNLQPGCEADFVVLNPSATPLLARKTAQASSLDELLFALIVLGDDRVIEKTVISQALKA
;
A
#
# COMPACT_ATOMS: atom_id res chain seq x y z
N VAL A 1 -10.04 -12.74 4.30
CA VAL A 1 -9.51 -11.66 3.42
C VAL A 1 -10.14 -11.84 2.06
N TYR A 2 -10.72 -10.78 1.49
CA TYR A 2 -11.36 -10.78 0.17
C TYR A 2 -10.60 -9.86 -0.79
N ALA A 3 -10.33 -10.33 -2.00
CA ALA A 3 -9.60 -9.55 -3.00
C ALA A 3 -10.49 -8.49 -3.68
N HIS A 4 -9.89 -7.38 -4.11
CA HIS A 4 -10.46 -6.30 -4.91
C HIS A 4 -11.51 -5.43 -4.21
N CYS A 5 -12.65 -6.00 -3.81
CA CYS A 5 -13.74 -5.31 -3.11
C CYS A 5 -14.17 -3.96 -3.76
N ILE A 6 -14.24 -3.91 -5.09
CA ILE A 6 -14.54 -2.67 -5.85
C ILE A 6 -16.05 -2.42 -5.90
N HIS A 7 -16.81 -3.45 -6.26
CA HIS A 7 -18.26 -3.40 -6.50
C HIS A 7 -19.02 -3.95 -5.31
N ILE A 8 -18.88 -3.27 -4.18
CA ILE A 8 -19.60 -3.59 -2.93
C ILE A 8 -20.44 -2.40 -2.51
N ASP A 9 -21.53 -2.62 -1.79
CA ASP A 9 -22.42 -1.56 -1.29
C ASP A 9 -22.23 -1.29 0.22
N ASP A 10 -23.07 -0.44 0.80
CA ASP A 10 -22.94 -0.06 2.21
C ASP A 10 -23.29 -1.21 3.17
N GLU A 11 -24.13 -2.15 2.76
CA GLU A 11 -24.46 -3.35 3.53
C GLU A 11 -23.23 -4.29 3.56
N ASP A 12 -22.61 -4.52 2.41
CA ASP A 12 -21.37 -5.29 2.30
C ASP A 12 -20.26 -4.69 3.18
N ARG A 13 -20.03 -3.38 3.09
CA ARG A 13 -19.00 -2.68 3.89
C ARG A 13 -19.28 -2.80 5.38
N ALA A 14 -20.54 -2.64 5.80
CA ALA A 14 -20.94 -2.80 7.19
C ALA A 14 -20.72 -4.23 7.68
N LEU A 15 -21.03 -5.23 6.85
CA LEU A 15 -20.78 -6.63 7.16
C LEU A 15 -19.28 -6.93 7.29
N MET A 16 -18.45 -6.42 6.38
CA MET A 16 -17.00 -6.56 6.48
C MET A 16 -16.47 -5.98 7.79
N ARG A 17 -16.97 -4.79 8.19
CA ARG A 17 -16.62 -4.18 9.48
C ARG A 17 -17.05 -5.04 10.65
N ALA A 18 -18.30 -5.51 10.67
CA ALA A 18 -18.86 -6.27 11.79
C ALA A 18 -18.19 -7.63 11.98
N THR A 19 -17.77 -8.27 10.89
CA THR A 19 -17.14 -9.60 10.90
C THR A 19 -15.61 -9.54 11.07
N GLY A 20 -15.00 -8.36 10.97
CA GLY A 20 -13.54 -8.22 10.94
C GLY A 20 -12.91 -8.71 9.63
N ALA A 21 -13.70 -8.90 8.57
CA ALA A 21 -13.17 -9.22 7.26
C ALA A 21 -12.36 -8.04 6.70
N ALA A 22 -11.31 -8.37 5.94
CA ALA A 22 -10.43 -7.39 5.34
C ALA A 22 -10.41 -7.48 3.81
N ALA A 23 -10.24 -6.34 3.15
CA ALA A 23 -10.05 -6.24 1.71
C ALA A 23 -8.56 -6.19 1.32
N ALA A 24 -8.16 -6.99 0.34
CA ALA A 24 -6.85 -6.88 -0.32
C ALA A 24 -7.01 -6.07 -1.61
N ILE A 25 -6.55 -4.82 -1.59
CA ILE A 25 -6.76 -3.86 -2.67
C ILE A 25 -5.65 -4.00 -3.71
N SER A 26 -6.03 -4.36 -4.93
CA SER A 26 -5.12 -4.71 -6.02
C SER A 26 -5.17 -3.69 -7.17
N PRO A 27 -4.72 -2.45 -6.96
CA PRO A 27 -4.98 -1.36 -7.89
C PRO A 27 -4.34 -1.54 -9.27
N THR A 28 -3.13 -2.14 -9.35
CA THR A 28 -2.45 -2.42 -10.62
C THR A 28 -3.27 -3.38 -11.48
N SER A 29 -3.77 -4.47 -10.89
CA SER A 29 -4.64 -5.45 -11.54
C SER A 29 -5.97 -4.82 -11.96
N ASN A 30 -6.62 -4.08 -11.06
CA ASN A 30 -7.90 -3.43 -11.33
C ASN A 30 -7.82 -2.47 -12.53
N LEU A 31 -6.74 -1.68 -12.62
CA LEU A 31 -6.50 -0.78 -13.75
C LEU A 31 -6.20 -1.54 -15.03
N PHE A 32 -5.36 -2.58 -14.96
CA PHE A 32 -4.94 -3.35 -16.13
C PHE A 32 -6.11 -4.12 -16.76
N LEU A 33 -6.99 -4.70 -15.93
CA LEU A 33 -8.14 -5.49 -16.36
C LEU A 33 -9.41 -4.66 -16.57
N GLY A 34 -9.37 -3.35 -16.31
CA GLY A 34 -10.54 -2.48 -16.40
C GLY A 34 -11.65 -2.82 -15.39
N SER A 35 -11.30 -3.38 -14.23
CA SER A 35 -12.25 -3.84 -13.22
C SER A 35 -12.95 -2.71 -12.47
N GLY A 36 -12.33 -1.53 -12.38
CA GLY A 36 -12.88 -0.35 -11.71
C GLY A 36 -11.97 0.24 -10.63
N PHE A 37 -12.50 1.14 -9.82
CA PHE A 37 -11.74 1.95 -8.87
C PHE A 37 -12.23 1.74 -7.43
N PHE A 38 -11.35 1.28 -6.55
CA PHE A 38 -11.69 1.08 -5.13
C PHE A 38 -12.05 2.40 -4.43
N ASP A 39 -13.15 2.40 -3.69
CA ASP A 39 -13.66 3.60 -3.00
C ASP A 39 -13.09 3.76 -1.59
N TYR A 40 -11.92 4.41 -1.52
CA TYR A 40 -11.25 4.73 -0.26
C TYR A 40 -12.08 5.64 0.67
N VAL A 41 -12.90 6.54 0.12
CA VAL A 41 -13.69 7.48 0.94
C VAL A 41 -14.75 6.73 1.73
N ASN A 42 -15.49 5.84 1.06
CA ASN A 42 -16.48 5.01 1.75
C ASN A 42 -15.85 3.92 2.60
N ALA A 43 -14.68 3.39 2.22
CA ALA A 43 -13.93 2.46 3.05
C ALA A 43 -13.52 3.09 4.39
N ASP A 44 -12.95 4.29 4.35
CA ASP A 44 -12.53 5.01 5.56
C ASP A 44 -13.73 5.47 6.40
N ARG A 45 -14.84 5.88 5.75
CA ARG A 45 -16.09 6.26 6.45
C ARG A 45 -16.66 5.10 7.27
N VAL A 46 -16.67 3.89 6.72
CA VAL A 46 -17.21 2.70 7.41
C VAL A 46 -16.18 2.08 8.37
N GLY A 47 -14.89 2.17 8.04
CA GLY A 47 -13.79 1.72 8.88
C GLY A 47 -13.56 0.20 8.88
N PHE A 48 -13.91 -0.50 7.79
CA PHE A 48 -13.51 -1.90 7.60
C PHE A 48 -12.01 -2.00 7.26
N LEU A 49 -11.42 -3.18 7.46
CA LEU A 49 -9.98 -3.37 7.29
C LEU A 49 -9.62 -3.50 5.81
N TYR A 50 -8.54 -2.87 5.38
CA TYR A 50 -7.98 -3.13 4.05
C TYR A 50 -6.46 -2.92 4.05
N GLY A 51 -5.80 -3.48 3.04
CA GLY A 51 -4.36 -3.31 2.78
C GLY A 51 -4.08 -3.44 1.28
N LEU A 52 -2.89 -3.01 0.84
CA LEU A 52 -2.50 -3.07 -0.57
C LEU A 52 -1.93 -4.45 -0.95
N ALA A 53 -2.25 -4.90 -2.16
CA ALA A 53 -1.76 -6.14 -2.75
C ALA A 53 -1.36 -5.94 -4.21
N SER A 54 -0.36 -6.70 -4.67
CA SER A 54 0.14 -6.61 -6.05
C SER A 54 -0.74 -7.35 -7.05
N ASP A 55 -1.34 -8.48 -6.61
CA ASP A 55 -2.12 -9.41 -7.44
C ASP A 55 -1.39 -9.82 -8.73
N VAL A 56 -0.08 -10.12 -8.61
CA VAL A 56 0.73 -10.50 -9.78
C VAL A 56 0.09 -11.66 -10.53
N GLY A 57 -0.08 -11.48 -11.84
CA GLY A 57 -0.93 -12.30 -12.70
C GLY A 57 -1.99 -11.41 -13.37
N GLY A 58 -2.78 -10.71 -12.57
CA GLY A 58 -3.61 -9.58 -13.03
C GLY A 58 -2.87 -8.24 -12.97
N GLY A 59 -2.08 -8.03 -11.92
CA GLY A 59 -1.11 -6.96 -11.77
C GLY A 59 0.24 -7.31 -12.40
N THR A 60 1.02 -6.29 -12.72
CA THR A 60 2.22 -6.40 -13.58
C THR A 60 3.56 -6.27 -12.83
N SER A 61 3.55 -6.11 -11.50
CA SER A 61 4.77 -5.89 -10.73
C SER A 61 4.65 -6.37 -9.28
N PHE A 62 5.76 -6.90 -8.74
CA PHE A 62 5.93 -7.17 -7.31
C PHE A 62 6.32 -5.92 -6.50
N SER A 63 6.64 -4.80 -7.17
CA SER A 63 7.13 -3.59 -6.51
C SER A 63 6.04 -2.93 -5.65
N PRO A 64 6.28 -2.70 -4.35
CA PRO A 64 5.40 -1.91 -3.49
C PRO A 64 5.14 -0.51 -4.03
N PHE A 65 6.16 0.12 -4.63
CA PHE A 65 6.08 1.47 -5.18
C PHE A 65 5.08 1.55 -6.33
N HIS A 66 5.11 0.55 -7.23
CA HIS A 66 4.15 0.47 -8.34
C HIS A 66 2.71 0.27 -7.83
N THR A 67 2.54 -0.56 -6.79
CA THR A 67 1.22 -0.80 -6.18
C THR A 67 0.69 0.48 -5.50
N MET A 68 1.52 1.19 -4.75
CA MET A 68 1.15 2.47 -4.13
C MET A 68 0.85 3.57 -5.15
N LEU A 69 1.62 3.64 -6.24
CA LEU A 69 1.38 4.61 -7.31
C LEU A 69 0.04 4.35 -8.02
N ALA A 70 -0.27 3.08 -8.31
CA ALA A 70 -1.57 2.70 -8.84
C ALA A 70 -2.70 3.01 -7.85
N ALA A 71 -2.50 2.76 -6.55
CA ALA A 71 -3.46 3.16 -5.51
C ALA A 71 -3.72 4.68 -5.52
N TYR A 72 -2.67 5.49 -5.71
CA TYR A 72 -2.81 6.94 -5.86
C TYR A 72 -3.66 7.32 -7.08
N TYR A 73 -3.44 6.70 -8.24
CA TYR A 73 -4.28 6.91 -9.42
C TYR A 73 -5.74 6.54 -9.17
N VAL A 74 -5.97 5.37 -8.57
CA VAL A 74 -7.31 4.90 -8.19
C VAL A 74 -7.96 5.87 -7.21
N GLY A 75 -7.23 6.38 -6.22
CA GLY A 75 -7.73 7.39 -5.28
C GLY A 75 -8.15 8.66 -5.99
N ARG A 76 -7.29 9.19 -6.87
CA ARG A 76 -7.51 10.45 -7.61
C ARG A 76 -8.65 10.37 -8.63
N GLU A 77 -8.98 9.19 -9.12
CA GLU A 77 -10.14 8.98 -9.99
C GLU A 77 -11.41 9.51 -9.30
N GLY A 78 -12.14 10.39 -10.00
CA GLY A 78 -13.22 11.19 -9.43
C GLY A 78 -14.48 11.27 -10.28
N GLN A 79 -14.58 10.49 -11.36
CA GLN A 79 -15.76 10.41 -12.22
C GLN A 79 -16.74 9.34 -11.73
N THR A 80 -16.23 8.20 -11.26
CA THR A 80 -17.08 7.07 -10.84
C THR A 80 -17.33 6.99 -9.33
N LYS A 81 -16.52 7.70 -8.54
CA LYS A 81 -16.58 7.78 -7.08
C LYS A 81 -15.99 9.13 -6.62
N PRO A 82 -16.10 9.51 -5.35
CA PRO A 82 -15.42 10.71 -4.84
C PRO A 82 -13.90 10.63 -5.06
N GLY A 83 -13.35 11.65 -5.73
CA GLY A 83 -11.92 11.77 -5.95
C GLY A 83 -11.17 12.14 -4.67
N LEU A 84 -10.13 11.39 -4.34
CA LEU A 84 -9.33 11.55 -3.12
C LEU A 84 -7.83 11.62 -3.45
N SER A 85 -7.17 12.66 -2.97
CA SER A 85 -5.70 12.71 -2.96
C SER A 85 -5.18 11.99 -1.73
N LEU A 86 -4.80 10.72 -1.89
CA LEU A 86 -4.21 9.92 -0.82
C LEU A 86 -2.89 10.51 -0.36
N LYS A 87 -2.70 10.62 0.95
CA LYS A 87 -1.42 11.09 1.49
C LYS A 87 -0.35 10.01 1.32
N PRO A 88 0.92 10.37 1.04
CA PRO A 88 2.01 9.42 0.96
C PRO A 88 2.12 8.54 2.20
N GLN A 89 2.03 9.11 3.42
CA GLN A 89 2.13 8.27 4.63
C GLN A 89 1.00 7.25 4.74
N GLN A 90 -0.20 7.55 4.24
CA GLN A 90 -1.31 6.60 4.24
C GLN A 90 -1.03 5.42 3.31
N LEU A 91 -0.46 5.66 2.13
CA LEU A 91 -0.07 4.60 1.21
C LEU A 91 0.99 3.68 1.82
N TRP A 92 2.02 4.26 2.45
CA TRP A 92 3.04 3.51 3.18
C TRP A 92 2.46 2.73 4.37
N TRP A 93 1.55 3.34 5.14
CA TRP A 93 0.86 2.66 6.23
C TRP A 93 0.04 1.47 5.73
N GLN A 94 -0.74 1.66 4.66
CA GLN A 94 -1.57 0.60 4.07
C GLN A 94 -0.75 -0.54 3.46
N HIS A 95 0.53 -0.31 3.18
CA HIS A 95 1.43 -1.34 2.70
C HIS A 95 2.25 -2.03 3.82
N THR A 96 2.24 -1.47 5.03
CA THR A 96 3.03 -1.95 6.19
C THR A 96 2.12 -2.29 7.36
N THR A 97 2.02 -1.41 8.36
CA THR A 97 1.23 -1.63 9.59
C THR A 97 -0.26 -1.89 9.29
N GLY A 98 -0.84 -1.17 8.34
CA GLY A 98 -2.25 -1.36 7.93
C GLY A 98 -2.51 -2.73 7.33
N ALA A 99 -1.60 -3.19 6.45
CA ALA A 99 -1.67 -4.54 5.89
C ALA A 99 -1.47 -5.63 6.96
N ALA A 100 -0.50 -5.45 7.87
CA ALA A 100 -0.30 -6.37 8.99
C ALA A 100 -1.57 -6.48 9.84
N ARG A 101 -2.20 -5.35 10.16
CA ARG A 101 -3.48 -5.30 10.89
C ARG A 101 -4.61 -6.00 10.11
N ALA A 102 -4.72 -5.76 8.81
CA ALA A 102 -5.71 -6.42 7.95
C ALA A 102 -5.54 -7.96 7.90
N LEU A 103 -4.32 -8.45 8.14
CA LEU A 103 -3.98 -9.87 8.20
C LEU A 103 -4.04 -10.46 9.62
N GLY A 104 -4.36 -9.66 10.64
CA GLY A 104 -4.34 -10.12 12.04
C GLY A 104 -2.94 -10.29 12.63
N LEU A 105 -1.93 -9.63 12.04
CA LEU A 105 -0.52 -9.66 12.44
C LEU A 105 -0.08 -8.35 13.16
N GLU A 106 -1.04 -7.56 13.63
CA GLU A 106 -0.75 -6.36 14.41
C GLU A 106 0.05 -6.71 15.67
N GLY A 107 1.11 -5.94 15.94
CA GLY A 107 2.04 -6.20 17.04
C GLY A 107 3.09 -7.28 16.73
N VAL A 108 2.99 -7.99 15.60
CA VAL A 108 3.98 -8.99 15.16
C VAL A 108 4.91 -8.40 14.09
N VAL A 109 4.36 -7.84 13.02
CA VAL A 109 5.12 -7.23 11.89
C VAL A 109 4.51 -5.90 11.46
N GLY A 110 5.19 -5.23 10.52
CA GLY A 110 4.69 -4.02 9.85
C GLY A 110 5.10 -2.71 10.51
N ASN A 111 5.82 -2.75 11.63
CA ASN A 111 6.52 -1.60 12.22
C ASN A 111 7.76 -2.06 13.01
N LEU A 112 8.54 -1.10 13.52
CA LEU A 112 9.81 -1.34 14.23
C LEU A 112 9.71 -1.13 15.76
N GLN A 113 8.52 -1.27 16.35
CA GLN A 113 8.37 -1.15 17.80
C GLN A 113 9.02 -2.35 18.52
N PRO A 114 9.52 -2.16 19.76
CA PRO A 114 10.00 -3.27 20.58
C PRO A 114 8.94 -4.37 20.71
N GLY A 115 9.34 -5.61 20.44
CA GLY A 115 8.46 -6.78 20.48
C GLY A 115 7.99 -7.28 19.10
N CYS A 116 8.05 -6.45 18.05
CA CYS A 116 7.82 -6.90 16.69
C CYS A 116 9.01 -7.71 16.14
N GLU A 117 8.72 -8.64 15.23
CA GLU A 117 9.74 -9.33 14.43
C GLU A 117 10.53 -8.32 13.58
N ALA A 118 11.83 -8.54 13.43
CA ALA A 118 12.74 -7.64 12.73
C ALA A 118 12.69 -7.83 11.19
N ASP A 119 11.49 -7.73 10.62
CA ASP A 119 11.24 -7.77 9.19
C ASP A 119 11.25 -6.35 8.62
N PHE A 120 12.31 -6.00 7.89
CA PHE A 120 12.46 -4.65 7.35
C PHE A 120 13.29 -4.60 6.06
N VAL A 121 13.13 -3.49 5.36
CA VAL A 121 13.92 -3.16 4.17
C VAL A 121 14.76 -1.92 4.42
N VAL A 122 15.99 -1.93 3.93
CA VAL A 122 16.83 -0.75 3.82
C VAL A 122 16.65 -0.18 2.42
N LEU A 123 16.29 1.11 2.35
CA LEU A 123 15.99 1.78 1.09
C LEU A 123 17.12 2.73 0.71
N ASN A 124 17.58 2.66 -0.55
CA ASN A 124 18.52 3.61 -1.13
C ASN A 124 17.77 4.71 -1.90
N PRO A 125 17.62 5.92 -1.35
CA PRO A 125 16.93 7.03 -2.02
C PRO A 125 17.73 7.63 -3.18
N SER A 126 18.93 7.12 -3.46
CA SER A 126 19.80 7.51 -4.57
C SER A 126 19.98 6.40 -5.62
N ALA A 127 19.13 5.36 -5.60
CA ALA A 127 19.24 4.19 -6.47
C ALA A 127 19.20 4.51 -7.98
N THR A 128 18.59 5.63 -8.38
CA THR A 128 18.62 6.12 -9.77
C THR A 128 18.91 7.63 -9.81
N PRO A 129 19.51 8.17 -10.89
CA PRO A 129 19.86 9.59 -10.96
C PRO A 129 18.66 10.54 -10.76
N LEU A 130 17.49 10.19 -11.30
CA LEU A 130 16.29 11.02 -11.17
C LEU A 130 15.72 10.95 -9.75
N LEU A 131 15.67 9.76 -9.14
CA LEU A 131 15.24 9.60 -7.76
C LEU A 131 16.17 10.37 -6.83
N ALA A 132 17.49 10.20 -6.96
CA ALA A 132 18.51 10.90 -6.17
C ALA A 132 18.31 12.43 -6.23
N ARG A 133 18.10 12.96 -7.44
CA ARG A 133 17.85 14.41 -7.63
C ARG A 133 16.59 14.88 -6.92
N LYS A 134 15.52 14.08 -6.93
CA LYS A 134 14.24 14.44 -6.32
C LYS A 134 14.24 14.28 -4.81
N THR A 135 14.81 13.20 -4.29
CA THR A 135 14.91 12.96 -2.85
C THR A 135 15.86 13.94 -2.18
N ALA A 136 16.95 14.37 -2.84
CA ALA A 136 17.84 15.42 -2.34
C ALA A 136 17.18 16.81 -2.22
N GLN A 137 16.05 17.04 -2.90
CA GLN A 137 15.29 18.30 -2.84
C GLN A 137 14.04 18.20 -1.94
N ALA A 138 13.75 17.02 -1.39
CA ALA A 138 12.59 16.83 -0.51
C ALA A 138 12.80 17.64 0.78
N SER A 139 11.87 18.56 1.04
CA SER A 139 11.85 19.44 2.21
C SER A 139 10.96 18.92 3.35
N SER A 140 10.23 17.83 3.09
CA SER A 140 9.37 17.17 4.06
C SER A 140 9.37 15.65 3.89
N LEU A 141 8.93 14.94 4.93
CA LEU A 141 8.76 13.49 4.86
C LEU A 141 7.73 13.10 3.78
N ASP A 142 6.68 13.89 3.59
CA ASP A 142 5.69 13.66 2.54
C ASP A 142 6.29 13.70 1.14
N GLU A 143 7.12 14.72 0.88
CA GLU A 143 7.81 14.84 -0.41
C GLU A 143 8.78 13.67 -0.65
N LEU A 144 9.51 13.25 0.39
CA LEU A 144 10.43 12.11 0.31
C LEU A 144 9.68 10.80 0.00
N LEU A 145 8.63 10.51 0.77
CA LEU A 145 7.82 9.30 0.63
C LEU A 145 7.11 9.27 -0.72
N PHE A 146 6.62 10.40 -1.21
CA PHE A 146 5.97 10.49 -2.52
C PHE A 146 6.98 10.33 -3.65
N ALA A 147 8.19 10.91 -3.53
CA ALA A 147 9.26 10.69 -4.51
C ALA A 147 9.61 9.21 -4.65
N LEU A 148 9.69 8.47 -3.53
CA LEU A 148 9.89 7.02 -3.54
C LEU A 148 8.71 6.27 -4.19
N ILE A 149 7.46 6.64 -3.90
CA ILE A 149 6.28 6.02 -4.52
C ILE A 149 6.30 6.20 -6.05
N VAL A 150 6.60 7.42 -6.52
CA VAL A 150 6.49 7.78 -7.94
C VAL A 150 7.68 7.26 -8.76
N LEU A 151 8.89 7.30 -8.20
CA LEU A 151 10.13 7.04 -8.94
C LEU A 151 10.85 5.77 -8.50
N GLY A 152 10.35 5.08 -7.48
CA GLY A 152 10.96 3.88 -6.94
C GLY A 152 10.57 2.61 -7.69
N ASP A 153 11.51 1.68 -7.75
CA ASP A 153 11.34 0.30 -8.20
C ASP A 153 12.23 -0.63 -7.37
N ASP A 154 12.45 -1.86 -7.83
CA ASP A 154 13.24 -2.87 -7.15
C ASP A 154 14.65 -2.40 -6.78
N ARG A 155 15.25 -1.48 -7.56
CA ARG A 155 16.61 -0.95 -7.31
C ARG A 155 16.70 -0.11 -6.05
N VAL A 156 15.57 0.40 -5.54
CA VAL A 156 15.50 1.16 -4.28
C VAL A 156 15.76 0.24 -3.09
N ILE A 157 15.50 -1.07 -3.21
CA ILE A 157 15.74 -2.02 -2.13
C ILE A 157 17.24 -2.32 -2.06
N GLU A 158 17.92 -1.77 -1.07
CA GLU A 158 19.35 -2.01 -0.83
C GLU A 158 19.58 -3.33 -0.09
N LYS A 159 18.72 -3.61 0.90
CA LYS A 159 18.78 -4.83 1.71
C LYS A 159 17.40 -5.21 2.21
N THR A 160 17.14 -6.51 2.25
CA THR A 160 15.96 -7.08 2.90
C THR A 160 16.42 -7.92 4.09
N VAL A 161 15.80 -7.71 5.25
CA VAL A 161 16.03 -8.47 6.46
C VAL A 161 14.72 -9.15 6.83
N ILE A 162 14.78 -10.46 7.04
CA ILE A 162 13.65 -11.28 7.50
C ILE A 162 14.11 -11.97 8.77
N SER A 163 13.40 -11.75 9.88
CA SER A 163 13.77 -12.22 11.21
C SER A 163 13.98 -13.74 11.26
N GLN A 164 13.23 -14.49 10.45
CA GLN A 164 13.33 -15.96 10.39
C GLN A 164 14.44 -16.47 9.44
N ALA A 165 15.05 -15.61 8.62
CA ALA A 165 16.05 -16.00 7.63
C ALA A 165 17.49 -15.95 8.15
N LEU A 166 17.75 -15.24 9.25
CA LEU A 166 19.04 -15.24 9.94
C LEU A 166 19.05 -16.35 11.00
N LYS A 167 19.33 -17.59 10.58
CA LYS A 167 19.88 -18.55 11.55
C LYS A 167 21.24 -18.03 12.00
N ALA A 168 21.39 -17.88 13.32
CA ALA A 168 22.63 -17.48 13.97
C ALA A 168 23.82 -18.36 13.55
#